data_AF-A0A966F8S4-F1
#
_entry.id   AF-A0A966F8S4-F1
#
_cell.length_a   1.000
_cell.length_b   1.000
_cell.length_c   1.000
_cell.angle_alpha   90.00
_cell.angle_beta   90.00
_cell.angle_gamma   90.00
#
_symmetry.space_group_name_H-M   'P 1'
#
loop_
_entity.id
_entity.type
_entity.pdbx_description
1 polymer ?
#
loop_
_entity_poly.entity_id
_entity_poly.type
_entity_poly.pdbx_seq_one_letter_code
_entity_poly.pdbx_strand_id
1 'polypeptide(L)'
;MVNKKICESLNKAFLKVKLLRQDINKFKDNLEILLRITDKEINEKEEFHKNNLTTFLKDTYYSTNHYINTQDNNDLVIYNGKDINSKIGVIIETKRPNNTTEMIMSDKFNCKALQQLLLYYLRERITNNNFEIKYLIITNIYDWFVFRADLFERLFYQDKFLVKQFNDFQEKRLTSEKTKLFYESIAFNAINKVKLELKENCVNFNLKDYEKEEDLSLTLLYKFLSPQHLLKLPFANDSNSLDQGFYSELLHIIGLTEVKQGSKKLIERLPENKRYQGSLLENTIYQLDTYNKLDNLTNLSDYGNN
;
A
#
# COMPACT_ATOMS: atom_id res chain seq x y z
N MET A 1 -13.57 8.05 -15.94
CA MET A 1 -12.55 9.16 -15.89
C MET A 1 -11.54 8.82 -14.79
N VAL A 2 -10.23 8.80 -15.09
CA VAL A 2 -9.23 8.34 -14.11
C VAL A 2 -9.14 9.28 -12.90
N ASN A 3 -9.30 8.74 -11.69
CA ASN A 3 -9.14 9.51 -10.45
C ASN A 3 -7.66 9.91 -10.25
N LYS A 4 -7.38 11.20 -10.46
CA LYS A 4 -6.03 11.78 -10.39
C LYS A 4 -5.37 11.58 -9.01
N LYS A 5 -6.14 11.74 -7.92
CA LYS A 5 -5.62 11.58 -6.56
C LYS A 5 -5.18 10.15 -6.26
N ILE A 6 -5.92 9.15 -6.73
CA ILE A 6 -5.49 7.74 -6.63
C ILE A 6 -4.17 7.55 -7.37
N CYS A 7 -4.08 8.01 -8.62
CA CYS A 7 -2.87 7.87 -9.43
C CYS A 7 -1.63 8.53 -8.76
N GLU A 8 -1.79 9.75 -8.25
CA GLU A 8 -0.73 10.50 -7.57
C GLU A 8 -0.29 9.88 -6.24
N SER A 9 -1.19 9.17 -5.55
CA SER A 9 -0.89 8.50 -4.29
C SER A 9 -0.10 7.21 -4.46
N LEU A 10 -0.24 6.54 -5.61
CA LEU A 10 0.43 5.26 -5.90
C LEU A 10 1.92 5.48 -6.20
N ASN A 11 2.75 4.53 -5.78
CA ASN A 11 4.17 4.55 -6.12
C ASN A 11 4.34 4.42 -7.66
N LYS A 12 5.18 5.27 -8.25
CA LYS A 12 5.42 5.32 -9.71
C LYS A 12 5.91 4.01 -10.31
N ALA A 13 6.74 3.25 -9.60
CA ALA A 13 7.19 1.94 -10.04
C ALA A 13 6.07 0.89 -9.90
N PHE A 14 5.28 0.96 -8.83
CA PHE A 14 4.13 0.08 -8.64
C PHE A 14 3.04 0.29 -9.71
N LEU A 15 2.83 1.53 -10.16
CA LEU A 15 1.96 1.84 -11.29
C LEU A 15 2.33 1.06 -12.57
N LYS A 16 3.62 0.79 -12.77
CA LYS A 16 4.14 0.05 -13.94
C LYS A 16 4.10 -1.48 -13.78
N VAL A 17 3.88 -2.00 -12.57
CA VAL A 17 3.76 -3.45 -12.35
C VAL A 17 2.56 -3.97 -13.14
N LYS A 18 2.80 -4.94 -14.03
CA LYS A 18 1.71 -5.62 -14.75
C LYS A 18 0.95 -6.52 -13.78
N LEU A 19 -0.37 -6.51 -13.88
CA LEU A 19 -1.25 -7.38 -13.12
C LEU A 19 -1.75 -8.51 -14.01
N LEU A 20 -2.06 -9.66 -13.41
CA LEU A 20 -2.67 -10.76 -14.15
C LEU A 20 -4.14 -10.41 -14.41
N ARG A 21 -4.61 -10.69 -15.63
CA ARG A 21 -5.99 -10.41 -16.02
C ARG A 21 -7.01 -11.11 -15.11
N GLN A 22 -6.68 -12.31 -14.64
CA GLN A 22 -7.51 -13.06 -13.69
C GLN A 22 -7.72 -12.32 -12.37
N ASP A 23 -6.72 -11.56 -11.89
CA ASP A 23 -6.81 -10.84 -10.61
C ASP A 23 -7.75 -9.63 -10.75
N ILE A 24 -7.68 -8.94 -11.89
CA ILE A 24 -8.58 -7.83 -12.21
C ILE A 24 -10.02 -8.32 -12.41
N ASN A 25 -10.21 -9.43 -13.12
CA ASN A 25 -11.54 -10.03 -13.29
C ASN A 25 -12.13 -10.43 -11.94
N LYS A 26 -11.36 -11.12 -11.09
CA LYS A 26 -11.79 -11.50 -9.74
C LYS A 26 -12.16 -10.27 -8.89
N PHE A 27 -11.36 -9.22 -8.97
CA PHE A 27 -11.67 -7.95 -8.29
C PHE A 27 -12.98 -7.35 -8.76
N LYS A 28 -13.20 -7.32 -10.08
CA LYS A 28 -14.44 -6.83 -10.68
C LYS A 28 -15.65 -7.64 -10.20
N ASP A 29 -15.57 -8.97 -10.25
CA ASP A 29 -16.65 -9.86 -9.79
C ASP A 29 -16.97 -9.62 -8.31
N ASN A 30 -15.96 -9.54 -7.46
CA ASN A 30 -16.12 -9.28 -6.03
C ASN A 30 -16.70 -7.87 -5.76
N LEU A 31 -16.30 -6.86 -6.55
CA LEU A 31 -16.82 -5.49 -6.44
C LEU A 31 -18.30 -5.45 -6.82
N GLU A 32 -18.68 -6.07 -7.93
CA GLU A 32 -20.08 -6.17 -8.37
C GLU A 32 -20.94 -6.88 -7.31
N ILE A 33 -20.43 -7.96 -6.70
CA ILE A 33 -21.12 -8.66 -5.62
C ILE A 33 -21.34 -7.74 -4.41
N LEU A 34 -20.29 -7.03 -3.96
CA LEU A 34 -20.37 -6.11 -2.82
C LEU A 34 -21.41 -5.01 -3.07
N LEU A 35 -21.34 -4.35 -4.23
CA LEU A 35 -22.25 -3.25 -4.58
C LEU A 35 -23.69 -3.74 -4.69
N ARG A 36 -23.93 -4.88 -5.36
CA ARG A 36 -25.26 -5.46 -5.51
C ARG A 36 -25.90 -5.83 -4.18
N ILE A 37 -25.15 -6.47 -3.27
CA ILE A 37 -25.67 -6.83 -1.93
C ILE A 37 -25.95 -5.56 -1.12
N THR A 38 -25.05 -4.57 -1.19
CA THR A 38 -25.21 -3.30 -0.47
C THR A 38 -26.45 -2.54 -0.94
N ASP A 39 -26.69 -2.47 -2.25
CA ASP A 39 -27.86 -1.82 -2.83
C ASP A 39 -29.16 -2.53 -2.47
N LYS A 40 -29.16 -3.88 -2.49
CA LYS A 40 -30.33 -4.68 -2.14
C LYS A 40 -30.71 -4.53 -0.67
N GLU A 41 -29.71 -4.55 0.22
CA GLU A 41 -29.89 -4.58 1.67
C GLU A 41 -29.53 -3.23 2.32
N ILE A 42 -29.79 -2.11 1.63
CA ILE A 42 -29.34 -0.75 2.02
C ILE A 42 -29.75 -0.32 3.44
N ASN A 43 -30.85 -0.88 3.96
CA ASN A 43 -31.41 -0.55 5.27
C ASN A 43 -30.90 -1.45 6.40
N GLU A 44 -30.05 -2.42 6.09
CA GLU A 44 -29.47 -3.31 7.08
C GLU A 44 -28.56 -2.58 8.08
N LYS A 45 -28.17 -3.33 9.12
CA LYS A 45 -27.30 -2.80 10.17
C LYS A 45 -25.89 -2.51 9.65
N GLU A 46 -25.19 -1.58 10.30
CA GLU A 46 -23.79 -1.26 10.00
C GLU A 46 -22.90 -2.50 10.02
N GLU A 47 -23.13 -3.39 10.99
CA GLU A 47 -22.45 -4.67 11.13
C GLU A 47 -22.59 -5.56 9.88
N PHE A 48 -23.77 -5.58 9.26
CA PHE A 48 -24.02 -6.37 8.04
C PHE A 48 -23.14 -5.87 6.89
N HIS A 49 -23.13 -4.56 6.64
CA HIS A 49 -22.31 -3.98 5.58
C HIS A 49 -20.80 -4.11 5.87
N LYS A 50 -20.39 -3.98 7.13
CA LYS A 50 -19.01 -4.20 7.56
C LYS A 50 -18.53 -5.62 7.29
N ASN A 51 -19.38 -6.62 7.56
CA ASN A 51 -19.05 -8.02 7.24
C ASN A 51 -18.88 -8.24 5.74
N ASN A 52 -19.77 -7.67 4.91
CA ASN A 52 -19.65 -7.75 3.45
C ASN A 52 -18.38 -7.06 2.93
N LEU A 53 -18.03 -5.89 3.47
CA LEU A 53 -16.76 -5.21 3.15
C LEU A 53 -15.55 -6.07 3.53
N THR A 54 -15.60 -6.70 4.70
CA THR A 54 -14.54 -7.59 5.17
C THR A 54 -14.34 -8.77 4.23
N THR A 55 -15.44 -9.41 3.80
CA THR A 55 -15.43 -10.50 2.81
C THR A 55 -14.83 -10.02 1.49
N PHE A 56 -15.28 -8.89 0.96
CA PHE A 56 -14.74 -8.31 -0.27
C PHE A 56 -13.21 -8.10 -0.21
N LEU A 57 -12.70 -7.51 0.88
CA LEU A 57 -11.27 -7.28 1.05
C LEU A 57 -10.51 -8.62 1.16
N LYS A 58 -11.00 -9.56 1.97
CA LYS A 58 -10.38 -10.88 2.16
C LYS A 58 -10.31 -11.67 0.85
N ASP A 59 -11.42 -11.79 0.15
CA ASP A 59 -11.53 -12.60 -1.05
C ASP A 59 -10.75 -11.99 -2.22
N THR A 60 -10.59 -10.67 -2.24
CA THR A 60 -9.83 -9.98 -3.28
C THR A 60 -8.33 -10.00 -3.01
N TYR A 61 -7.89 -9.69 -1.79
CA TYR A 61 -6.46 -9.42 -1.52
C TYR A 61 -5.87 -10.15 -0.31
N TYR A 62 -6.58 -10.17 0.81
CA TYR A 62 -5.92 -10.33 2.12
C TYR A 62 -5.97 -11.75 2.70
N SER A 63 -6.93 -12.59 2.29
CA SER A 63 -7.18 -13.92 2.87
C SER A 63 -5.98 -14.85 3.01
N THR A 64 -4.99 -14.76 2.12
CA THR A 64 -3.83 -15.68 2.10
C THR A 64 -2.66 -15.22 2.96
N ASN A 65 -2.50 -13.91 3.17
CA ASN A 65 -1.26 -13.34 3.67
C ASN A 65 -1.42 -12.26 4.74
N HIS A 66 -2.64 -11.83 5.05
CA HIS A 66 -2.87 -10.78 6.03
C HIS A 66 -4.12 -11.03 6.84
N TYR A 67 -4.07 -10.61 8.10
CA TYR A 67 -5.23 -10.69 8.98
C TYR A 67 -6.07 -9.41 8.87
N ILE A 68 -7.38 -9.60 8.68
CA ILE A 68 -8.39 -8.54 8.74
C ILE A 68 -9.43 -8.96 9.76
N ASN A 69 -9.65 -8.10 10.76
CA ASN A 69 -10.67 -8.31 11.77
C ASN A 69 -11.15 -7.01 12.41
N THR A 70 -12.23 -7.09 13.18
CA THR A 70 -12.56 -6.10 14.21
C THR A 70 -11.52 -6.18 15.33
N GLN A 71 -11.26 -5.07 16.01
CA GLN A 71 -10.43 -5.09 17.23
C GLN A 71 -10.98 -4.08 18.24
N ASP A 72 -11.31 -4.55 19.44
CA ASP A 72 -11.89 -3.77 20.52
C ASP A 72 -13.10 -2.93 20.06
N ASN A 73 -12.94 -1.60 20.03
CA ASN A 73 -13.96 -0.66 19.56
C ASN A 73 -13.73 -0.21 18.11
N ASN A 74 -12.64 -0.61 17.47
CA ASN A 74 -12.37 -0.27 16.06
C ASN A 74 -13.26 -1.14 15.18
N ASP A 75 -13.90 -0.51 14.19
CA ASP A 75 -14.80 -1.23 13.28
C ASP A 75 -14.03 -2.30 12.51
N LEU A 76 -12.95 -1.93 11.82
CA LEU A 76 -12.16 -2.87 11.02
C LEU A 76 -10.70 -2.44 10.98
N VAL A 77 -9.79 -3.41 11.07
CA VAL A 77 -8.35 -3.15 10.97
C VAL A 77 -7.68 -4.17 10.05
N ILE A 78 -6.61 -3.73 9.38
CA ILE A 78 -5.72 -4.58 8.59
C ILE A 78 -4.37 -4.63 9.30
N TYR A 79 -3.92 -5.85 9.59
CA TYR A 79 -2.66 -6.10 10.27
C TYR A 79 -1.49 -6.17 9.27
N ASN A 80 -0.30 -5.73 9.69
CA ASN A 80 0.91 -5.81 8.86
C ASN A 80 1.33 -7.26 8.56
N GLY A 81 0.98 -8.20 9.44
CA GLY A 81 1.28 -9.63 9.31
C GLY A 81 0.06 -10.52 9.11
N LYS A 82 0.29 -11.82 9.21
CA LYS A 82 -0.70 -12.90 8.97
C LYS A 82 -1.63 -13.16 10.14
N ASP A 83 -1.34 -12.60 11.31
CA ASP A 83 -2.07 -12.86 12.55
C ASP A 83 -2.13 -11.63 13.46
N ILE A 84 -2.94 -11.77 14.51
CA ILE A 84 -3.25 -10.72 15.50
C ILE A 84 -2.03 -10.27 16.32
N ASN A 85 -0.91 -11.02 16.32
CA ASN A 85 0.29 -10.63 17.06
C ASN A 85 1.09 -9.55 16.35
N SER A 86 0.85 -9.36 15.04
CA SER A 86 1.45 -8.24 14.30
C SER A 86 0.77 -6.91 14.62
N LYS A 87 1.44 -5.80 14.30
CA LYS A 87 0.86 -4.46 14.53
C LYS A 87 -0.17 -4.11 13.47
N ILE A 88 -1.13 -3.26 13.85
CA ILE A 88 -2.13 -2.71 12.92
C ILE A 88 -1.42 -1.78 11.93
N GLY A 89 -1.64 -2.03 10.64
CA GLY A 89 -1.18 -1.18 9.53
C GLY A 89 -2.24 -0.24 9.01
N VAL A 90 -3.52 -0.62 9.04
CA VAL A 90 -4.63 0.21 8.56
C VAL A 90 -5.79 0.17 9.53
N ILE A 91 -6.36 1.34 9.81
CA ILE A 91 -7.60 1.49 10.60
C ILE A 91 -8.71 1.93 9.65
N ILE A 92 -9.85 1.24 9.69
CA ILE A 92 -11.00 1.51 8.84
C ILE A 92 -12.23 1.75 9.73
N GLU A 93 -12.75 2.97 9.68
CA GLU A 93 -14.04 3.33 10.27
C GLU A 93 -15.13 3.12 9.21
N THR A 94 -16.15 2.33 9.56
CA THR A 94 -17.26 2.02 8.66
C THR A 94 -18.52 2.76 9.07
N LYS A 95 -19.37 3.08 8.09
CA LYS A 95 -20.74 3.54 8.33
C LYS A 95 -21.72 2.79 7.47
N ARG A 96 -22.99 2.85 7.85
CA ARG A 96 -24.06 2.41 6.95
C ARG A 96 -24.05 3.22 5.65
N PRO A 97 -24.35 2.59 4.50
CA PRO A 97 -24.39 3.26 3.20
C PRO A 97 -25.26 4.53 3.17
N ASN A 98 -26.41 4.50 3.82
CA ASN A 98 -27.37 5.61 3.87
C ASN A 98 -27.15 6.58 5.06
N ASN A 99 -26.07 6.42 5.85
CA ASN A 99 -25.80 7.27 7.01
C ASN A 99 -25.12 8.60 6.61
N THR A 100 -25.91 9.55 6.14
CA THR A 100 -25.43 10.89 5.75
C THR A 100 -25.10 11.77 6.97
N THR A 101 -25.67 11.49 8.13
CA THR A 101 -25.47 12.30 9.34
C THR A 101 -24.07 12.16 9.92
N GLU A 102 -23.53 10.93 9.93
CA GLU A 102 -22.26 10.60 10.58
C GLU A 102 -21.07 10.51 9.61
N MET A 103 -21.32 10.51 8.30
CA MET A 103 -20.29 10.45 7.24
C MET A 103 -19.71 11.80 6.84
N ILE A 104 -18.55 11.75 6.19
CA ILE A 104 -17.94 12.91 5.54
C ILE A 104 -18.76 13.30 4.30
N MET A 105 -19.09 14.57 4.20
CA MET A 105 -19.70 15.20 3.02
C MET A 105 -18.88 16.40 2.54
N SER A 106 -19.16 16.88 1.32
CA SER A 106 -18.44 17.98 0.68
C SER A 106 -18.45 19.28 1.51
N ASP A 107 -19.56 19.55 2.20
CA ASP A 107 -19.79 20.66 3.12
C ASP A 107 -19.48 20.31 4.60
N LYS A 108 -19.66 19.04 4.98
CA LYS A 108 -19.48 18.53 6.35
C LYS A 108 -18.34 17.52 6.47
N PHE A 109 -17.12 18.04 6.62
CA PHE A 109 -15.92 17.21 6.81
C PHE A 109 -15.68 16.76 8.26
N ASN A 110 -15.96 17.62 9.24
CA ASN A 110 -15.85 17.26 10.66
C ASN A 110 -17.14 16.53 11.09
N CYS A 111 -17.14 15.23 10.89
CA CYS A 111 -18.25 14.33 11.18
C CYS A 111 -17.85 13.33 12.26
N LYS A 112 -18.84 12.57 12.74
CA LYS A 112 -18.62 11.57 13.79
C LYS A 112 -17.64 10.48 13.35
N ALA A 113 -17.72 10.01 12.10
CA ALA A 113 -16.77 9.02 11.59
C ALA A 113 -15.31 9.50 11.67
N LEU A 114 -15.04 10.77 11.34
CA LEU A 114 -13.68 11.33 11.46
C LEU A 114 -13.23 11.52 12.91
N GLN A 115 -14.16 11.87 13.80
CA GLN A 115 -13.88 11.96 15.25
C GLN A 115 -13.58 10.58 15.86
N GLN A 116 -14.32 9.54 15.45
CA GLN A 116 -14.07 8.15 15.84
C GLN A 116 -12.72 7.66 15.32
N LEU A 117 -12.43 7.90 14.03
CA LEU A 117 -11.16 7.54 13.42
C LEU A 117 -9.97 8.22 14.14
N LEU A 118 -10.09 9.49 14.52
CA LEU A 118 -9.07 10.20 15.31
C LEU A 118 -8.87 9.56 16.70
N LEU A 119 -9.96 9.18 17.38
CA LEU A 119 -9.85 8.49 18.66
C LEU A 119 -9.08 7.16 18.52
N TYR A 120 -9.41 6.39 17.49
CA TYR A 120 -8.79 5.08 17.25
C TYR A 120 -7.32 5.21 16.88
N TYR A 121 -6.98 6.19 16.04
CA TYR A 121 -5.60 6.55 15.76
C TYR A 121 -4.80 6.87 17.04
N LEU A 122 -5.33 7.76 17.89
CA LEU A 122 -4.61 8.18 19.10
C LEU A 122 -4.45 7.03 20.10
N ARG A 123 -5.44 6.15 20.24
CA ARG A 123 -5.32 4.93 21.05
C ARG A 123 -4.23 4.01 20.54
N GLU A 124 -4.23 3.70 19.26
CA GLU A 124 -3.19 2.85 18.67
C GLU A 124 -1.80 3.49 18.81
N ARG A 125 -1.70 4.77 18.48
CA ARG A 125 -0.43 5.48 18.44
C ARG A 125 0.17 5.74 19.83
N ILE A 126 -0.66 6.10 20.81
CA ILE A 126 -0.23 6.53 22.15
C ILE A 126 -0.32 5.37 23.14
N THR A 127 -1.49 4.75 23.28
CA THR A 127 -1.73 3.71 24.29
C THR A 127 -1.05 2.40 23.90
N ASN A 128 -1.17 1.99 22.64
CA ASN A 128 -0.59 0.73 22.14
C ASN A 128 0.83 0.89 21.57
N ASN A 129 1.36 2.13 21.61
CA ASN A 129 2.70 2.51 21.13
C ASN A 129 2.99 1.99 19.70
N ASN A 130 1.99 2.08 18.82
CA ASN A 130 2.07 1.57 17.45
C ASN A 130 2.56 2.66 16.49
N PHE A 131 3.79 2.53 15.99
CA PHE A 131 4.41 3.42 15.00
C PHE A 131 4.22 2.93 13.55
N GLU A 132 3.54 1.80 13.36
CA GLU A 132 3.50 1.11 12.08
C GLU A 132 2.23 1.36 11.27
N ILE A 133 1.31 2.18 11.77
CA ILE A 133 0.11 2.59 11.05
C ILE A 133 0.52 3.30 9.74
N LYS A 134 -0.06 2.88 8.62
CA LYS A 134 0.24 3.40 7.28
C LYS A 134 -0.89 4.29 6.76
N TYR A 135 -2.14 3.86 6.95
CA TYR A 135 -3.32 4.55 6.46
C TYR A 135 -4.48 4.50 7.45
N LEU A 136 -5.37 5.48 7.33
CA LEU A 136 -6.65 5.54 8.02
C LEU A 136 -7.76 5.77 6.99
N ILE A 137 -8.87 5.05 7.13
CA ILE A 137 -9.93 5.01 6.13
C ILE A 137 -11.27 5.26 6.80
N ILE A 138 -12.11 6.06 6.15
CA ILE A 138 -13.54 6.15 6.46
C ILE A 138 -14.31 5.71 5.22
N THR A 139 -15.30 4.83 5.40
CA THR A 139 -16.17 4.43 4.29
C THR A 139 -17.58 4.05 4.71
N ASN A 140 -18.56 4.35 3.86
CA ASN A 140 -19.93 3.82 3.93
C ASN A 140 -20.18 2.76 2.86
N ILE A 141 -19.15 1.99 2.50
CA ILE A 141 -19.07 1.13 1.30
C ILE A 141 -18.86 1.93 0.01
N TYR A 142 -19.71 2.91 -0.28
CA TYR A 142 -19.62 3.64 -1.55
C TYR A 142 -18.52 4.69 -1.52
N ASP A 143 -18.62 5.66 -0.62
CA ASP A 143 -17.67 6.74 -0.49
C ASP A 143 -16.49 6.30 0.36
N TRP A 144 -15.28 6.54 -0.13
CA TRP A 144 -14.03 6.25 0.55
C TRP A 144 -13.27 7.53 0.77
N PHE A 145 -12.74 7.70 1.98
CA PHE A 145 -11.83 8.77 2.36
C PHE A 145 -10.60 8.13 3.01
N VAL A 146 -9.46 8.24 2.34
CA VAL A 146 -8.22 7.58 2.73
C VAL A 146 -7.16 8.62 3.07
N PHE A 147 -6.66 8.53 4.29
CA PHE A 147 -5.65 9.41 4.86
C PHE A 147 -4.37 8.62 5.09
N ARG A 148 -3.22 9.22 4.76
CA ARG A 148 -1.93 8.66 5.16
C ARG A 148 -1.72 8.92 6.66
N ALA A 149 -1.14 7.95 7.37
CA ALA A 149 -0.92 8.08 8.81
C ALA A 149 0.07 9.19 9.18
N ASP A 150 1.02 9.53 8.29
CA ASP A 150 1.96 10.63 8.49
C ASP A 150 1.27 12.01 8.57
N LEU A 151 0.13 12.16 7.89
CA LEU A 151 -0.73 13.34 8.00
C LEU A 151 -1.32 13.44 9.41
N PHE A 152 -1.85 12.33 9.95
CA PHE A 152 -2.39 12.29 11.31
C PHE A 152 -1.29 12.50 12.37
N GLU A 153 -0.09 11.95 12.15
CA GLU A 153 1.07 12.15 13.01
C GLU A 153 1.40 13.64 13.14
N ARG A 154 1.51 14.33 12.01
CA ARG A 154 1.85 15.75 11.96
C ARG A 154 0.73 16.66 12.48
N LEU A 155 -0.52 16.39 12.14
CA LEU A 155 -1.64 17.28 12.48
C LEU A 155 -2.18 17.05 13.90
N PHE A 156 -2.09 15.84 14.44
CA PHE A 156 -2.74 15.49 15.70
C PHE A 156 -1.76 15.00 16.76
N TYR A 157 -0.92 14.01 16.46
CA TYR A 157 -0.01 13.47 17.46
C TYR A 157 1.08 14.48 17.88
N GLN A 158 1.56 15.31 16.95
CA GLN A 158 2.52 16.37 17.27
C GLN A 158 1.88 17.57 18.00
N ASP A 159 0.55 17.68 18.03
CA ASP A 159 -0.15 18.67 18.87
C ASP A 159 -0.10 18.22 20.34
N LYS A 160 0.88 18.75 21.07
CA LYS A 160 1.08 18.47 22.51
C LYS A 160 -0.16 18.79 23.35
N PHE A 161 -0.95 19.78 22.97
CA PHE A 161 -2.18 20.12 23.68
C PHE A 161 -3.24 19.04 23.48
N LEU A 162 -3.45 18.59 22.24
CA LEU A 162 -4.36 17.49 21.94
C LEU A 162 -3.94 16.20 22.64
N VAL A 163 -2.65 15.84 22.58
CA VAL A 163 -2.11 14.65 23.25
C VAL A 163 -2.36 14.70 24.76
N LYS A 164 -2.15 15.86 25.39
CA LYS A 164 -2.46 16.04 26.81
C LYS A 164 -3.94 15.84 27.10
N GLN A 165 -4.83 16.45 26.32
CA GLN A 165 -6.28 16.28 26.47
C GLN A 165 -6.72 14.82 26.27
N PHE A 166 -6.11 14.12 25.33
CA PHE A 166 -6.36 12.70 25.11
C PHE A 166 -5.94 11.85 26.31
N ASN A 167 -4.76 12.08 26.89
CA ASN A 167 -4.31 11.36 28.09
C ASN A 167 -5.21 11.64 29.29
N ASP A 168 -5.58 12.91 29.52
CA ASP A 168 -6.54 13.28 30.56
C ASP A 168 -7.90 12.59 30.37
N PHE A 169 -8.35 12.42 29.13
CA PHE A 169 -9.53 11.65 28.79
C PHE A 169 -9.38 10.14 29.07
N GLN A 170 -8.28 9.50 28.64
CA GLN A 170 -8.03 8.07 28.88
C GLN A 170 -7.91 7.74 30.37
N GLU A 171 -7.28 8.63 31.14
CA GLU A 171 -7.08 8.46 32.58
C GLU A 171 -8.27 8.95 33.42
N LYS A 172 -9.42 9.23 32.77
CA LYS A 172 -10.67 9.65 33.41
C LYS A 172 -10.53 10.88 34.32
N ARG A 173 -9.60 11.79 34.00
CA ARG A 173 -9.38 13.04 34.75
C ARG A 173 -10.37 14.15 34.39
N LEU A 174 -11.20 13.95 33.37
CA LEU A 174 -12.18 14.92 32.90
C LEU A 174 -13.52 14.78 33.64
N THR A 175 -14.32 15.84 33.62
CA THR A 175 -15.62 15.94 34.32
C THR A 175 -16.68 14.94 33.85
N SER A 176 -16.47 14.25 32.74
CA SER A 176 -17.34 13.18 32.24
C SER A 176 -16.50 12.09 31.57
N GLU A 177 -16.76 10.84 31.93
CA GLU A 177 -16.11 9.65 31.37
C GLU A 177 -16.72 9.19 30.02
N LYS A 178 -17.74 9.90 29.52
CA LYS A 178 -18.45 9.50 28.30
C LYS A 178 -17.57 9.76 27.08
N THR A 179 -17.40 8.76 26.21
CA THR A 179 -16.72 8.90 24.91
C THR A 179 -17.31 10.03 24.06
N LYS A 180 -18.60 10.33 24.25
CA LYS A 180 -19.29 11.48 23.65
C LYS A 180 -18.56 12.81 23.91
N LEU A 181 -17.98 13.01 25.10
CA LEU A 181 -17.20 14.21 25.42
C LEU A 181 -15.99 14.32 24.50
N PHE A 182 -15.25 13.22 24.28
CA PHE A 182 -14.09 13.24 23.40
C PHE A 182 -14.49 13.67 21.99
N TYR A 183 -15.56 13.09 21.43
CA TYR A 183 -16.03 13.41 20.09
C TYR A 183 -16.48 14.86 19.95
N GLU A 184 -17.38 15.32 20.83
CA GLU A 184 -18.04 16.63 20.70
C GLU A 184 -17.17 17.81 21.12
N SER A 185 -16.12 17.59 21.93
CA SER A 185 -15.27 18.66 22.42
C SER A 185 -13.82 18.55 21.94
N ILE A 186 -13.13 17.45 22.26
CA ILE A 186 -11.69 17.32 22.00
C ILE A 186 -11.44 17.12 20.50
N ALA A 187 -11.99 16.05 19.92
CA ALA A 187 -11.84 15.72 18.52
C ALA A 187 -12.43 16.80 17.61
N PHE A 188 -13.64 17.28 17.94
CA PHE A 188 -14.30 18.35 17.17
C PHE A 188 -13.40 19.59 17.04
N ASN A 189 -12.84 20.08 18.15
CA ASN A 189 -11.98 21.27 18.13
C ASN A 189 -10.65 21.01 17.40
N ALA A 190 -10.02 19.85 17.62
CA ALA A 190 -8.78 19.49 16.95
C ALA A 190 -8.96 19.42 15.42
N ILE A 191 -10.00 18.72 14.95
CA ILE A 191 -10.28 18.56 13.53
C ILE A 191 -10.61 19.91 12.88
N ASN A 192 -11.37 20.78 13.55
CA ASN A 192 -11.73 22.09 12.98
C ASN A 192 -10.51 22.97 12.69
N LYS A 193 -9.45 22.90 13.51
CA LYS A 193 -8.21 23.67 13.29
C LYS A 193 -7.50 23.29 11.99
N VAL A 194 -7.62 22.04 11.56
CA VAL A 194 -6.86 21.47 10.42
C VAL A 194 -7.76 20.94 9.30
N LYS A 195 -9.07 21.28 9.31
CA LYS A 195 -10.10 20.73 8.41
C LYS A 195 -9.75 20.89 6.93
N LEU A 196 -9.28 22.07 6.54
CA LEU A 196 -8.93 22.36 5.14
C LEU A 196 -7.78 21.48 4.67
N GLU A 197 -6.72 21.41 5.47
CA GLU A 197 -5.52 20.64 5.15
C GLU A 197 -5.82 19.13 5.06
N LEU A 198 -6.66 18.60 5.94
CA LEU A 198 -7.14 17.21 5.83
C LEU A 198 -7.88 16.97 4.51
N LYS A 199 -8.78 17.88 4.13
CA LYS A 199 -9.58 17.76 2.90
C LYS A 199 -8.70 17.79 1.64
N GLU A 200 -7.69 18.64 1.63
CA GLU A 200 -6.74 18.76 0.52
C GLU A 200 -5.87 17.51 0.37
N ASN A 201 -5.42 16.92 1.48
CA ASN A 201 -4.48 15.79 1.52
C ASN A 201 -5.16 14.40 1.65
N CYS A 202 -6.48 14.36 1.54
CA CYS A 202 -7.28 13.14 1.51
C CYS A 202 -7.42 12.62 0.07
N VAL A 203 -7.27 11.31 -0.12
CA VAL A 203 -7.71 10.62 -1.35
C VAL A 203 -9.16 10.19 -1.16
N ASN A 204 -10.04 10.62 -2.04
CA ASN A 204 -11.45 10.27 -1.99
C ASN A 204 -11.98 9.80 -3.35
N PHE A 205 -12.91 8.84 -3.31
CA PHE A 205 -13.56 8.25 -4.47
C PHE A 205 -14.86 7.56 -4.07
N ASN A 206 -15.76 7.34 -5.03
CA ASN A 206 -16.94 6.52 -4.85
C ASN A 206 -16.77 5.19 -5.59
N LEU A 207 -17.00 4.05 -4.92
CA LEU A 207 -16.87 2.72 -5.53
C LEU A 207 -17.87 2.47 -6.66
N LYS A 208 -19.06 3.08 -6.63
CA LYS A 208 -20.04 2.94 -7.70
C LYS A 208 -19.54 3.50 -9.02
N ASP A 209 -18.66 4.50 -8.97
CA ASP A 209 -18.05 5.06 -10.17
C ASP A 209 -17.27 3.98 -10.93
N TYR A 210 -16.81 2.91 -10.27
CA TYR A 210 -15.98 1.86 -10.89
C TYR A 210 -16.77 0.62 -11.35
N GLU A 211 -18.08 0.54 -11.09
CA GLU A 211 -18.90 -0.63 -11.45
C GLU A 211 -18.90 -0.89 -12.98
N LYS A 212 -18.87 0.19 -13.77
CA LYS A 212 -18.95 0.15 -15.24
C LYS A 212 -17.77 0.84 -15.93
N GLU A 213 -16.68 1.09 -15.20
CA GLU A 213 -15.51 1.74 -15.77
C GLU A 213 -14.63 0.78 -16.57
N GLU A 214 -13.78 1.37 -17.40
CA GLU A 214 -12.78 0.68 -18.19
C GLU A 214 -11.69 0.02 -17.32
N ASP A 215 -11.03 -1.00 -17.87
CA ASP A 215 -9.99 -1.80 -17.20
C ASP A 215 -8.88 -0.95 -16.54
N LEU A 216 -8.56 0.23 -17.09
CA LEU A 216 -7.54 1.11 -16.55
C LEU A 216 -7.93 1.70 -15.18
N SER A 217 -9.16 2.22 -15.06
CA SER A 217 -9.67 2.76 -13.80
C SER A 217 -9.78 1.67 -12.73
N LEU A 218 -10.27 0.49 -13.12
CA LEU A 218 -10.33 -0.70 -12.25
C LEU A 218 -8.94 -1.14 -11.79
N THR A 219 -7.95 -1.15 -12.70
CA THR A 219 -6.56 -1.48 -12.38
C THR A 219 -5.97 -0.52 -11.35
N LEU A 220 -6.24 0.79 -11.47
CA LEU A 220 -5.75 1.78 -10.52
C LEU A 220 -6.39 1.61 -9.14
N LEU A 221 -7.72 1.43 -9.10
CA LEU A 221 -8.42 1.16 -7.85
C LEU A 221 -7.94 -0.16 -7.22
N TYR A 222 -7.74 -1.20 -8.03
CA TYR A 222 -7.22 -2.48 -7.58
C TYR A 222 -5.87 -2.31 -6.88
N LYS A 223 -4.94 -1.59 -7.51
CA LYS A 223 -3.63 -1.29 -6.93
C LYS A 223 -3.75 -0.47 -5.66
N PHE A 224 -4.66 0.49 -5.63
CA PHE A 224 -4.86 1.37 -4.50
C PHE A 224 -5.35 0.63 -3.25
N LEU A 225 -6.28 -0.33 -3.40
CA LEU A 225 -6.78 -1.12 -2.26
C LEU A 225 -5.90 -2.32 -1.90
N SER A 226 -4.85 -2.59 -2.69
CA SER A 226 -3.95 -3.73 -2.49
C SER A 226 -3.05 -3.57 -1.25
N PRO A 227 -2.60 -4.69 -0.65
CA PRO A 227 -1.64 -4.67 0.45
C PRO A 227 -0.30 -4.01 0.08
N GLN A 228 0.15 -4.09 -1.18
CA GLN A 228 1.36 -3.38 -1.64
C GLN A 228 1.24 -1.87 -1.45
N HIS A 229 0.05 -1.30 -1.62
CA HIS A 229 -0.19 0.11 -1.35
C HIS A 229 -0.51 0.35 0.13
N LEU A 230 -1.59 -0.24 0.64
CA LEU A 230 -2.13 0.08 1.97
C LEU A 230 -1.23 -0.37 3.13
N LEU A 231 -0.44 -1.43 2.95
CA LEU A 231 0.55 -1.88 3.95
C LEU A 231 1.98 -1.49 3.58
N LYS A 232 2.17 -0.77 2.46
CA LYS A 232 3.47 -0.37 1.91
C LYS A 232 4.45 -1.55 1.76
N LEU A 233 3.94 -2.71 1.32
CA LEU A 233 4.78 -3.89 1.10
C LEU A 233 5.71 -3.70 -0.11
N PRO A 234 6.89 -4.34 -0.09
CA PRO A 234 7.74 -4.41 -1.28
C PRO A 234 6.99 -5.11 -2.44
N PHE A 235 7.34 -4.73 -3.67
CA PHE A 235 6.82 -5.32 -4.89
C PHE A 235 7.98 -5.59 -5.86
N ALA A 236 7.81 -6.55 -6.78
CA ALA A 236 8.90 -7.06 -7.63
C ALA A 236 9.66 -6.00 -8.45
N ASN A 237 9.01 -4.87 -8.77
CA ASN A 237 9.61 -3.72 -9.44
C ASN A 237 10.16 -2.64 -8.49
N ASP A 238 10.49 -2.98 -7.23
CA ASP A 238 11.38 -2.11 -6.47
C ASP A 238 12.69 -2.04 -7.26
N SER A 239 13.07 -0.83 -7.69
CA SER A 239 14.20 -0.58 -8.59
C SER A 239 15.54 -1.05 -8.00
N ASN A 240 15.53 -1.46 -6.72
CA ASN A 240 16.64 -2.04 -5.99
C ASN A 240 16.66 -3.59 -6.01
N SER A 241 15.71 -4.24 -6.67
CA SER A 241 15.65 -5.71 -6.79
C SER A 241 16.28 -6.17 -8.10
N LEU A 242 17.32 -7.02 -8.01
CA LEU A 242 17.91 -7.65 -9.18
C LEU A 242 17.01 -8.80 -9.67
N ASP A 243 16.56 -8.75 -10.92
CA ASP A 243 15.94 -9.89 -11.58
C ASP A 243 17.02 -10.96 -11.85
N GLN A 244 17.02 -12.01 -11.03
CA GLN A 244 18.01 -13.09 -11.11
C GLN A 244 17.95 -13.86 -12.44
N GLY A 245 16.76 -13.99 -13.03
CA GLY A 245 16.59 -14.70 -14.30
C GLY A 245 17.23 -13.92 -15.44
N PHE A 246 16.87 -12.64 -15.56
CA PHE A 246 17.47 -11.74 -16.54
C PHE A 246 18.99 -11.60 -16.33
N TYR A 247 19.43 -11.42 -15.08
CA TYR A 247 20.85 -11.30 -14.75
C TYR A 247 21.64 -12.55 -15.17
N SER A 248 21.13 -13.75 -14.87
CA SER A 248 21.78 -15.01 -15.23
C SER A 248 21.81 -15.22 -16.74
N GLU A 249 20.71 -14.93 -17.44
CA GLU A 249 20.62 -14.96 -18.92
C GLU A 249 21.61 -13.97 -19.56
N LEU A 250 21.71 -12.76 -19.03
CA LEU A 250 22.65 -11.75 -19.54
C LEU A 250 24.10 -12.23 -19.41
N LEU A 251 24.50 -12.76 -18.26
CA LEU A 251 25.83 -13.33 -18.08
C LEU A 251 26.07 -14.51 -19.05
N HIS A 252 25.07 -15.37 -19.24
CA HIS A 252 25.15 -16.49 -20.18
C HIS A 252 25.37 -16.03 -21.63
N ILE A 253 24.60 -15.05 -22.12
CA ILE A 253 24.75 -14.49 -23.47
C ILE A 253 26.14 -13.87 -23.68
N ILE A 254 26.65 -13.17 -22.66
CA ILE A 254 27.98 -12.57 -22.74
C ILE A 254 29.07 -13.66 -22.71
N GLY A 255 28.90 -14.75 -21.96
CA GLY A 255 29.91 -15.80 -21.74
C GLY A 255 30.61 -15.68 -20.39
N LEU A 256 29.97 -15.04 -19.42
CA LEU A 256 30.46 -14.80 -18.07
C LEU A 256 29.68 -15.62 -17.03
N THR A 257 30.21 -15.69 -15.82
CA THR A 257 29.57 -16.33 -14.67
C THR A 257 29.83 -15.54 -13.40
N GLU A 258 28.92 -15.62 -12.43
CA GLU A 258 29.13 -15.06 -11.09
C GLU A 258 29.70 -16.14 -10.17
N VAL A 259 30.88 -15.88 -9.59
CA VAL A 259 31.49 -16.73 -8.57
C VAL A 259 31.57 -16.03 -7.24
N LYS A 260 31.46 -16.81 -6.16
CA LYS A 260 31.59 -16.32 -4.80
C LYS A 260 33.01 -16.53 -4.30
N GLN A 261 33.74 -15.44 -4.05
CA GLN A 261 35.05 -15.47 -3.43
C GLN A 261 34.98 -14.79 -2.05
N GLY A 262 34.91 -15.62 -1.01
CA GLY A 262 34.69 -15.15 0.37
C GLY A 262 33.34 -14.45 0.54
N SER A 263 33.37 -13.18 0.96
CA SER A 263 32.17 -12.32 1.09
C SER A 263 31.82 -11.56 -0.19
N LYS A 264 32.66 -11.61 -1.23
CA LYS A 264 32.44 -10.88 -2.49
C LYS A 264 31.88 -11.81 -3.57
N LYS A 265 31.03 -11.23 -4.41
CA LYS A 265 30.60 -11.81 -5.68
C LYS A 265 31.44 -11.18 -6.79
N LEU A 266 32.07 -12.00 -7.62
CA LEU A 266 32.88 -11.58 -8.74
C LEU A 266 32.27 -12.11 -10.03
N ILE A 267 32.33 -11.31 -11.08
CA ILE A 267 31.94 -11.72 -12.43
C ILE A 267 33.21 -12.08 -13.16
N GLU A 268 33.29 -13.30 -13.67
CA GLU A 268 34.46 -13.81 -14.39
C GLU A 268 34.07 -14.53 -15.67
N ARG A 269 35.04 -14.72 -16.55
CA ARG A 269 34.87 -15.52 -17.77
C ARG A 269 34.66 -16.98 -17.39
N LEU A 270 33.79 -17.68 -18.13
CA LEU A 270 33.57 -19.10 -17.91
C LEU A 270 34.89 -19.91 -17.99
N PRO A 271 35.06 -20.94 -17.12
CA PRO A 271 36.19 -21.86 -17.20
C PRO A 271 36.27 -22.50 -18.59
N GLU A 272 37.49 -22.79 -19.07
CA GLU A 272 37.72 -23.28 -20.45
C GLU A 272 36.80 -24.42 -20.88
N ASN A 273 36.59 -25.39 -20.00
CA ASN A 273 35.75 -26.56 -20.26
C ASN A 273 34.23 -26.29 -20.26
N LYS A 274 33.81 -25.06 -19.98
CA LYS A 274 32.40 -24.63 -19.92
C LYS A 274 32.11 -23.40 -20.78
N ARG A 275 33.07 -22.95 -21.60
CA ARG A 275 32.87 -21.81 -22.49
C ARG A 275 31.92 -22.18 -23.63
N TYR A 276 31.00 -21.27 -23.93
CA TYR A 276 30.07 -21.41 -25.05
C TYR A 276 30.61 -20.62 -26.25
N GLN A 277 30.99 -21.31 -27.33
CA GLN A 277 31.56 -20.67 -28.54
C GLN A 277 30.62 -19.61 -29.15
N GLY A 278 29.30 -19.77 -28.98
CA GLY A 278 28.30 -18.82 -29.44
C GLY A 278 28.09 -17.59 -28.55
N SER A 279 28.73 -17.53 -27.38
CA SER A 279 28.64 -16.33 -26.52
C SER A 279 29.38 -15.14 -27.11
N LEU A 280 28.96 -13.93 -26.75
CA LEU A 280 29.52 -12.70 -27.32
C LEU A 280 31.03 -12.58 -27.08
N LEU A 281 31.48 -12.93 -25.88
CA LEU A 281 32.90 -12.87 -25.51
C LEU A 281 33.73 -13.84 -26.33
N GLU A 282 33.31 -15.11 -26.41
CA GLU A 282 34.05 -16.15 -27.14
C GLU A 282 34.06 -15.90 -28.65
N ASN A 283 32.93 -15.44 -29.21
CA ASN A 283 32.85 -15.08 -30.62
C ASN A 283 33.76 -13.90 -30.95
N THR A 284 33.80 -12.88 -30.08
CA THR A 284 34.68 -11.72 -30.25
C THR A 284 36.14 -12.14 -30.23
N ILE A 285 36.55 -12.97 -29.25
CA ILE A 285 37.92 -13.49 -29.16
C ILE A 285 38.28 -14.31 -30.40
N TYR A 286 37.40 -15.23 -30.80
CA TYR A 286 37.60 -16.06 -31.99
C TYR A 286 37.82 -15.22 -33.26
N GLN A 287 37.05 -14.15 -33.44
CA GLN A 287 37.23 -13.25 -34.58
C GLN A 287 38.55 -12.48 -34.50
N LEU A 288 38.91 -11.94 -33.33
CA LEU A 288 40.17 -11.22 -33.15
C LEU A 288 41.38 -12.09 -33.47
N ASP A 289 41.36 -13.34 -33.00
CA ASP A 289 42.40 -14.34 -33.24
C ASP A 289 42.44 -14.78 -34.72
N THR A 290 41.30 -15.15 -35.30
CA THR A 290 41.22 -15.65 -36.68
C THR A 290 41.71 -14.61 -37.70
N TYR A 291 41.42 -13.33 -37.46
CA TYR A 291 41.78 -12.25 -38.37
C TYR A 291 43.10 -11.54 -38.00
N ASN A 292 43.88 -12.08 -37.05
CA ASN A 292 45.13 -11.50 -36.53
C ASN A 292 45.00 -9.98 -36.30
N LYS A 293 43.86 -9.53 -35.75
CA LYS A 293 43.59 -8.08 -35.62
C LYS A 293 44.47 -7.42 -34.56
N LEU A 294 44.97 -8.21 -33.62
CA LEU A 294 45.79 -7.74 -32.50
C LEU A 294 47.24 -7.46 -32.91
N ASP A 295 47.77 -8.11 -33.96
CA ASP A 295 49.16 -7.92 -34.44
C ASP A 295 49.45 -6.51 -34.93
N ASN A 296 48.41 -5.76 -35.32
CA ASN A 296 48.54 -4.38 -35.79
C ASN A 296 48.49 -3.34 -34.65
N LEU A 297 48.27 -3.78 -33.41
CA LEU A 297 48.23 -2.89 -32.25
C LEU A 297 49.63 -2.70 -31.67
N THR A 298 50.00 -1.44 -31.47
CA THR A 298 51.21 -1.10 -30.70
C THR A 298 50.88 -1.16 -29.21
N ASN A 299 51.83 -1.60 -28.37
CA ASN A 299 51.70 -1.71 -26.92
C ASN A 299 50.57 -2.63 -26.42
N LEU A 300 50.50 -3.86 -26.94
CA LEU A 300 49.55 -4.91 -26.48
C LEU A 300 49.51 -5.09 -24.95
N SER A 301 50.64 -4.91 -24.26
CA SER A 301 50.75 -4.99 -22.79
C SER A 301 49.86 -4.01 -22.03
N ASP A 302 49.45 -2.91 -22.65
CA ASP A 302 48.60 -1.90 -22.02
C ASP A 302 47.15 -2.39 -21.86
N TYR A 303 46.76 -3.44 -22.58
CA TYR A 303 45.41 -4.02 -22.60
C TYR A 303 45.27 -5.27 -21.70
N GLY A 304 46.34 -5.68 -21.03
CA GLY A 304 46.35 -6.81 -20.11
C GLY A 304 47.44 -7.84 -20.41
N ASN A 305 47.61 -8.82 -19.53
CA ASN A 305 48.47 -9.96 -19.77
C ASN A 305 47.66 -11.05 -20.49
N ASN A 306 48.24 -11.61 -21.57
CA ASN A 306 47.65 -12.69 -22.38
C ASN A 306 47.09 -13.84 -21.53
#